data_AF-A0A6T6KDZ4-F1
#
_entry.id   AF-A0A6T6KDZ4-F1
#
_cell.length_a   1.000
_cell.length_b   1.000
_cell.length_c   1.000
_cell.angle_alpha   90.00
_cell.angle_beta   90.00
_cell.angle_gamma   90.00
#
_symmetry.space_group_name_H-M   'P 1'
#
loop_
_entity.id
_entity.type
_entity.pdbx_description
1 polymer ?
#
loop_
_entity_poly.entity_id
_entity_poly.type
_entity_poly.pdbx_seq_one_letter_code
_entity_poly.pdbx_strand_id
1 'polypeptide(L)'
;SKPCGQSRGCSRGHRQGSICLCGWDWELQERTHSGKGRQENLRDMYRNWPFARSFFSLISMVLAKADPRISALYDKGLVPEELQPFGQDLQDLLLETVDHVLKVTGESRLLENEETMALALENRRPWMAPLNVAQVAALERYRKGDEDVADALIISMKGVAAGMQNTG
;
A
#
# COMPACT_ATOMS: atom_id res chain seq x y z
N SER A 1 24.35 44.80 12.88
CA SER A 1 25.80 44.52 13.00
C SER A 1 26.04 43.05 12.70
N LYS A 2 26.63 42.74 11.54
CA LYS A 2 27.14 41.40 11.24
C LYS A 2 28.43 41.16 12.04
N PRO A 3 28.82 39.89 12.27
CA PRO A 3 30.20 39.51 12.06
C PRO A 3 30.33 38.47 10.95
N CYS A 4 31.46 38.58 10.26
CA CYS A 4 31.86 37.86 9.06
C CYS A 4 32.78 36.69 9.44
N GLY A 5 32.70 35.59 8.69
CA GLY A 5 33.85 34.73 8.42
C GLY A 5 33.83 33.33 9.04
N GLN A 6 33.52 32.32 8.21
CA GLN A 6 34.57 31.40 7.74
C GLN A 6 34.07 30.51 6.60
N SER A 7 34.59 30.80 5.42
CA SER A 7 34.61 29.94 4.24
C SER A 7 35.50 28.71 4.48
N ARG A 8 34.99 27.51 4.18
CA ARG A 8 35.81 26.41 3.64
C ARG A 8 35.15 25.87 2.39
N GLY A 9 35.94 25.83 1.33
CA GLY A 9 35.50 25.68 -0.05
C GLY A 9 35.05 24.27 -0.42
N CYS A 10 34.25 24.21 -1.48
CA CYS A 10 34.28 23.08 -2.39
C CYS A 10 34.33 23.64 -3.81
N SER A 11 35.45 23.38 -4.45
CA SER A 11 35.88 23.81 -5.77
C SER A 11 34.93 23.35 -6.88
N ARG A 12 34.80 24.20 -7.90
CA ARG A 12 34.23 23.89 -9.21
C ARG A 12 34.79 22.56 -9.75
N GLY A 13 33.90 21.63 -10.03
CA GLY A 13 34.19 20.42 -10.79
C GLY A 13 32.91 19.97 -11.49
N HIS A 14 32.92 20.04 -12.82
CA HIS A 14 31.86 19.47 -13.67
C HIS A 14 31.60 18.01 -13.28
N ARG A 15 30.37 17.69 -12.90
CA ARG A 15 29.76 16.38 -13.12
C ARG A 15 28.24 16.51 -13.06
N GLN A 16 27.62 16.25 -14.21
CA GLN A 16 26.19 16.04 -14.38
C GLN A 16 25.68 15.00 -13.36
N GLY A 17 24.60 15.30 -12.65
CA GLY A 17 23.74 14.27 -12.05
C GLY A 17 23.98 13.84 -10.60
N SER A 18 24.45 14.73 -9.70
CA SER A 18 24.46 14.42 -8.26
C SER A 18 23.31 15.12 -7.55
N ILE A 19 22.38 14.31 -7.07
CA ILE A 19 21.19 14.67 -6.32
C ILE A 19 21.60 15.54 -5.14
N CYS A 20 20.97 16.71 -5.02
CA CYS A 20 21.20 17.71 -4.00
C CYS A 20 20.62 17.21 -2.65
N LEU A 21 21.23 16.20 -2.04
CA LEU A 21 20.80 15.59 -0.77
C LEU A 21 21.45 16.23 0.47
N CYS A 22 22.55 16.98 0.33
CA CYS A 22 23.28 17.50 1.50
C CYS A 22 22.66 18.73 2.17
N GLY A 23 21.63 19.36 1.58
CA GLY A 23 21.02 20.59 2.13
C GLY A 23 19.92 20.36 3.18
N TRP A 24 19.37 19.14 3.27
CA TRP A 24 18.11 18.87 3.95
C TRP A 24 18.26 18.10 5.27
N ASP A 25 19.42 17.48 5.49
CA ASP A 25 19.64 16.54 6.59
C ASP A 25 19.65 17.22 7.97
N TRP A 26 20.10 18.48 8.05
CA TRP A 26 20.19 19.19 9.33
C TRP A 26 18.86 19.79 9.80
N GLU A 27 17.93 20.11 8.90
CA GLU A 27 16.65 20.77 9.26
C GLU A 27 15.52 19.77 9.50
N LEU A 28 15.65 18.53 9.00
CA LEU A 28 14.70 17.45 9.26
C LEU A 28 14.88 16.81 10.65
N GLN A 29 16.09 16.84 11.21
CA GLN A 29 16.39 16.11 12.44
C GLN A 29 15.78 16.77 13.70
N GLU A 30 15.62 18.10 13.72
CA GLU A 30 15.02 18.83 14.85
C GLU A 30 13.48 18.73 14.94
N ARG A 31 12.79 18.30 13.89
CA ARG A 31 11.30 18.26 13.83
C ARG A 31 10.65 16.94 14.25
N THR A 32 11.44 15.93 14.63
CA THR A 32 10.96 14.54 14.79
C THR A 32 10.29 14.23 16.14
N HIS A 33 10.25 15.17 17.10
CA HIS A 33 9.82 14.92 18.49
C HIS A 33 8.34 15.15 18.82
N SER A 34 7.48 15.52 17.86
CA SER A 34 6.03 15.67 18.11
C SER A 34 5.23 15.01 17.00
N GLY A 35 4.34 14.07 17.34
CA GLY A 35 3.55 13.28 16.38
C GLY A 35 2.74 14.10 15.37
N LYS A 36 2.40 15.37 15.71
CA LYS A 36 1.73 16.30 14.78
C LYS A 36 2.66 16.85 13.69
N GLY A 37 3.94 17.09 14.01
CA GLY A 37 4.92 17.57 13.04
C GLY A 37 5.25 16.53 11.97
N ARG A 38 5.16 15.24 12.29
CA ARG A 38 5.45 14.15 11.35
C ARG A 38 4.45 14.10 10.18
N GLN A 39 3.15 14.25 10.46
CA GLN A 39 2.12 14.19 9.42
C GLN A 39 2.16 15.43 8.51
N GLU A 40 2.44 16.60 9.06
CA GLU A 40 2.57 17.83 8.29
C GLU A 40 3.81 17.78 7.37
N ASN A 41 4.94 17.27 7.87
CA ASN A 41 6.12 17.02 7.04
C ASN A 41 5.83 16.04 5.88
N LEU A 42 5.07 14.97 6.11
CA LEU A 42 4.70 14.03 5.05
C LEU A 42 3.81 14.67 3.98
N ARG A 43 2.90 15.57 4.38
CA ARG A 43 2.08 16.36 3.44
C ARG A 43 2.93 17.30 2.60
N ASP A 44 3.91 17.96 3.22
CA ASP A 44 4.85 18.84 2.52
C ASP A 44 5.73 18.05 1.55
N MET A 45 6.19 16.85 1.94
CA MET A 45 6.91 15.93 1.05
C MET A 45 6.04 15.52 -0.14
N TYR A 46 4.77 15.17 0.07
CA TYR A 46 3.84 14.80 -1.00
C TYR A 46 3.61 15.95 -2.01
N ARG A 47 3.51 17.18 -1.51
CA ARG A 47 3.30 18.38 -2.34
C ARG A 47 4.53 18.76 -3.15
N ASN A 48 5.69 18.79 -2.50
CA ASN A 48 6.91 19.38 -3.04
C ASN A 48 7.83 18.37 -3.74
N TRP A 49 7.69 17.06 -3.46
CA TRP A 49 8.59 16.04 -3.99
C TRP A 49 7.87 15.06 -4.93
N PRO A 50 8.23 15.05 -6.23
CA PRO A 50 7.72 14.07 -7.20
C PRO A 50 7.89 12.60 -6.77
N PHE A 51 8.97 12.25 -6.07
CA PHE A 51 9.19 10.88 -5.59
C PHE A 51 8.14 10.45 -4.56
N ALA A 52 7.87 11.29 -3.56
CA ALA A 52 6.87 11.00 -2.52
C ALA A 52 5.48 10.85 -3.15
N ARG A 53 5.15 11.69 -4.14
CA ARG A 53 3.89 11.58 -4.89
C ARG A 53 3.74 10.22 -5.57
N SER A 54 4.75 9.78 -6.31
CA SER A 54 4.72 8.46 -6.96
C SER A 54 4.64 7.31 -5.94
N PHE A 55 5.37 7.41 -4.84
CA PHE A 55 5.33 6.41 -3.77
C PHE A 55 3.93 6.27 -3.15
N PHE A 56 3.28 7.38 -2.79
CA PHE A 56 1.91 7.37 -2.26
C PHE A 56 0.90 6.89 -3.30
N SER A 57 1.08 7.21 -4.59
CA SER A 57 0.23 6.67 -5.66
C SER A 57 0.33 5.15 -5.78
N LEU A 58 1.56 4.60 -5.74
CA LEU A 58 1.79 3.15 -5.75
C LEU A 58 1.15 2.47 -4.53
N ILE A 59 1.31 3.04 -3.33
CA ILE A 59 0.67 2.53 -2.12
C ILE A 59 -0.85 2.59 -2.23
N SER A 60 -1.40 3.71 -2.69
CA SER A 60 -2.86 3.88 -2.88
C SER A 60 -3.42 2.81 -3.82
N MET A 61 -2.72 2.49 -4.90
CA MET A 61 -3.08 1.39 -5.81
C MET A 61 -3.06 0.02 -5.12
N VAL A 62 -2.01 -0.30 -4.37
CA VAL A 62 -1.90 -1.60 -3.69
C VAL A 62 -2.99 -1.74 -2.63
N LEU A 63 -3.21 -0.70 -1.82
CA LEU A 63 -4.26 -0.68 -0.80
C LEU A 63 -5.66 -0.78 -1.43
N ALA A 64 -5.90 -0.13 -2.57
CA ALA A 64 -7.20 -0.20 -3.24
C ALA A 64 -7.58 -1.62 -3.70
N LYS A 65 -6.57 -2.46 -3.99
CA LYS A 65 -6.75 -3.87 -4.37
C LYS A 65 -7.05 -4.78 -3.18
N ALA A 66 -6.66 -4.39 -1.97
CA ALA A 66 -6.97 -5.15 -0.77
C ALA A 66 -8.48 -5.07 -0.50
N ASP A 67 -9.13 -6.23 -0.29
CA ASP A 67 -10.53 -6.31 0.08
C ASP A 67 -10.67 -7.05 1.42
N PRO A 68 -10.95 -6.32 2.53
CA PRO A 68 -11.10 -6.92 3.85
C PRO A 68 -12.16 -8.03 3.89
N ARG A 69 -13.20 -7.93 3.04
CA ARG A 69 -14.29 -8.92 3.00
C ARG A 69 -13.80 -10.26 2.46
N ILE A 70 -12.88 -10.23 1.50
CA ILE A 70 -12.24 -11.45 0.99
C ILE A 70 -11.34 -12.03 2.08
N SER A 71 -10.53 -11.22 2.78
CA SER A 71 -9.72 -11.72 3.90
C SER A 71 -10.58 -12.42 4.95
N ALA A 72 -11.68 -11.79 5.39
CA ALA A 72 -12.60 -12.36 6.36
C ALA A 72 -13.26 -13.67 5.89
N LEU A 73 -13.51 -13.82 4.58
CA LEU A 73 -14.02 -15.06 4.01
C LEU A 73 -13.02 -16.22 4.16
N TYR A 74 -11.73 -15.96 3.90
CA TYR A 74 -10.68 -16.97 4.07
C TYR A 74 -10.45 -17.28 5.55
N ASP A 75 -10.45 -16.27 6.43
CA ASP A 75 -10.31 -16.47 7.87
C ASP A 75 -11.42 -17.37 8.42
N LYS A 76 -12.67 -17.13 8.02
CA LYS A 76 -13.81 -17.93 8.47
C LYS A 76 -13.77 -19.39 8.01
N GLY A 77 -13.28 -19.65 6.79
CA GLY A 77 -13.29 -21.01 6.22
C GLY A 77 -12.05 -21.85 6.57
N LEU A 78 -10.90 -21.20 6.74
CA LEU A 78 -9.61 -21.89 6.75
C LEU A 78 -8.80 -21.69 8.03
N VAL A 79 -9.14 -20.73 8.88
CA VAL A 79 -8.33 -20.40 10.05
C VAL A 79 -9.00 -20.96 11.32
N PRO A 80 -8.23 -21.67 12.18
CA PRO A 80 -8.71 -22.07 13.50
C PRO A 80 -9.20 -20.87 14.31
N GLU A 81 -10.21 -21.06 15.16
CA GLU A 81 -10.85 -19.99 15.94
C GLU A 81 -9.83 -19.20 16.81
N GLU A 82 -8.80 -19.88 17.29
CA GLU A 82 -7.72 -19.32 18.10
C GLU A 82 -6.90 -18.23 17.39
N LEU A 83 -6.84 -18.26 16.06
CA LEU A 83 -6.05 -17.33 15.23
C LEU A 83 -6.91 -16.23 14.58
N GLN A 84 -8.24 -16.27 14.74
CA GLN A 84 -9.12 -15.24 14.19
C GLN A 84 -8.85 -13.82 14.74
N PRO A 85 -8.51 -13.62 16.03
CA PRO A 85 -8.19 -12.27 16.54
C PRO A 85 -7.03 -11.63 15.80
N PHE A 86 -6.01 -12.42 15.42
CA PHE A 86 -4.87 -11.93 14.65
C PHE A 86 -5.27 -11.47 13.23
N GLY A 87 -6.20 -12.18 12.59
CA GLY A 87 -6.76 -11.76 11.30
C GLY A 87 -7.51 -10.43 11.41
N GLN A 88 -8.24 -10.22 12.50
CA GLN A 88 -8.93 -8.96 12.77
C GLN A 88 -7.94 -7.80 12.99
N ASP A 89 -6.88 -8.01 13.78
CA ASP A 89 -5.84 -7.00 14.02
C ASP A 89 -5.18 -6.54 12.70
N LEU A 90 -4.94 -7.47 11.76
CA LEU A 90 -4.40 -7.15 10.44
C LEU A 90 -5.38 -6.33 9.58
N GLN A 91 -6.68 -6.62 9.67
CA GLN A 91 -7.70 -5.84 8.97
C GLN A 91 -7.81 -4.43 9.54
N ASP A 92 -7.73 -4.28 10.86
CA ASP A 92 -7.76 -2.98 11.52
C ASP A 92 -6.52 -2.16 11.13
N LEU A 93 -5.32 -2.78 11.12
CA LEU A 93 -4.09 -2.15 10.66
C LEU A 93 -4.17 -1.69 9.19
N LEU A 94 -4.81 -2.48 8.32
CA LEU A 94 -5.05 -2.11 6.94
C LEU A 94 -5.93 -0.85 6.84
N LEU A 95 -7.03 -0.80 7.60
CA LEU A 95 -7.94 0.35 7.63
C LEU A 95 -7.26 1.61 8.18
N GLU A 96 -6.48 1.48 9.24
CA GLU A 96 -5.66 2.58 9.78
C GLU A 96 -4.66 3.09 8.75
N THR A 97 -4.00 2.18 8.04
CA THR A 97 -3.03 2.54 6.99
C THR A 97 -3.71 3.31 5.85
N VAL A 98 -4.90 2.89 5.42
CA VAL A 98 -5.70 3.59 4.41
C VAL A 98 -6.04 5.00 4.88
N ASP A 99 -6.53 5.16 6.10
CA ASP A 99 -6.87 6.47 6.68
C ASP A 99 -5.63 7.38 6.77
N HIS A 100 -4.48 6.85 7.19
CA HIS A 100 -3.23 7.60 7.21
C HIS A 100 -2.80 8.07 5.82
N VAL A 101 -2.90 7.21 4.80
CA VAL A 101 -2.58 7.58 3.41
C VAL A 101 -3.50 8.69 2.91
N LEU A 102 -4.81 8.56 3.11
CA LEU A 102 -5.80 9.58 2.70
C LEU A 102 -5.55 10.92 3.39
N LYS A 103 -5.20 10.90 4.68
CA LYS A 103 -4.85 12.12 5.44
C LYS A 103 -3.60 12.81 4.88
N VAL A 104 -2.60 12.05 4.42
CA VAL A 104 -1.35 12.59 3.86
C VAL A 104 -1.55 13.09 2.43
N THR A 105 -2.24 12.33 1.57
CA THR A 105 -2.51 12.75 0.18
C THR A 105 -3.54 13.88 0.11
N GLY A 106 -4.43 13.97 1.10
CA GLY A 106 -5.58 14.88 1.11
C GLY A 106 -6.72 14.42 0.20
N GLU A 107 -6.70 13.16 -0.23
CA GLU A 107 -7.75 12.54 -1.05
C GLU A 107 -8.91 12.06 -0.17
N SER A 108 -10.11 12.06 -0.74
CA SER A 108 -11.33 11.56 -0.11
C SER A 108 -11.49 10.05 -0.29
N ARG A 109 -10.93 9.50 -1.37
CA ARG A 109 -10.94 8.07 -1.70
C ARG A 109 -9.61 7.63 -2.27
N LEU A 110 -9.27 6.35 -2.09
CA LEU A 110 -8.12 5.76 -2.77
C LEU A 110 -8.30 5.86 -4.29
N LEU A 111 -7.20 6.08 -5.02
CA LEU A 111 -7.19 6.26 -6.47
C LEU A 111 -8.09 7.40 -6.97
N GLU A 112 -8.26 8.49 -6.20
CA GLU A 112 -9.02 9.66 -6.66
C GLU A 112 -8.40 10.29 -7.90
N ASN A 113 -7.06 10.34 -7.95
CA ASN A 113 -6.30 10.87 -9.09
C ASN A 113 -6.19 9.90 -10.29
N GLU A 114 -6.61 8.64 -10.14
CA GLU A 114 -6.45 7.56 -11.13
C GLU A 114 -7.80 6.88 -11.40
N GLU A 115 -8.78 7.66 -11.86
CA GLU A 115 -10.18 7.22 -12.03
C GLU A 115 -10.33 6.00 -12.94
N THR A 116 -9.58 5.93 -14.04
CA THR A 116 -9.59 4.78 -14.96
C THR A 116 -9.22 3.48 -14.24
N MET A 117 -8.25 3.53 -13.33
CA MET A 117 -7.83 2.35 -12.57
C MET A 117 -8.85 1.99 -11.49
N ALA A 118 -9.45 2.99 -10.84
CA ALA A 118 -10.53 2.76 -9.87
C ALA A 118 -11.72 2.05 -10.53
N LEU A 119 -12.19 2.54 -11.68
CA LEU A 119 -13.28 1.93 -12.45
C LEU A 119 -12.93 0.52 -12.93
N ALA A 120 -11.71 0.31 -13.42
CA ALA A 120 -11.26 -1.02 -13.83
C ALA A 120 -11.29 -2.01 -12.66
N LEU A 121 -10.89 -1.57 -11.47
CA LEU A 121 -10.91 -2.40 -10.28
C LEU A 121 -12.34 -2.69 -9.81
N GLU A 122 -13.21 -1.69 -9.77
CA GLU A 122 -14.63 -1.86 -9.45
C GLU A 122 -15.34 -2.84 -10.39
N ASN A 123 -15.08 -2.75 -11.70
CA ASN A 123 -15.66 -3.68 -12.68
C ASN A 123 -15.19 -5.12 -12.50
N ARG A 124 -13.98 -5.35 -11.95
CA ARG A 124 -13.43 -6.69 -11.74
C ARG A 124 -13.90 -7.34 -10.44
N ARG A 125 -14.16 -6.55 -9.38
CA ARG A 125 -14.55 -7.06 -8.05
C ARG A 125 -15.73 -8.06 -8.11
N PRO A 126 -16.83 -7.82 -8.85
CA PRO A 126 -17.96 -8.76 -8.92
C PRO A 126 -17.59 -10.14 -9.46
N TRP A 127 -16.71 -10.22 -10.47
CA TRP A 127 -16.30 -11.48 -11.08
C TRP A 127 -15.24 -12.21 -10.25
N MET A 128 -14.48 -11.49 -9.43
CA MET A 128 -13.49 -12.04 -8.51
C MET A 128 -14.12 -12.66 -7.26
N ALA A 129 -15.26 -12.14 -6.80
CA ALA A 129 -15.96 -12.65 -5.63
C ALA A 129 -16.31 -14.16 -5.73
N PRO A 130 -16.97 -14.67 -6.79
CA PRO A 130 -17.29 -16.09 -6.90
C PRO A 130 -16.04 -16.98 -7.03
N LEU A 131 -14.97 -16.49 -7.66
CA LEU A 131 -13.70 -17.23 -7.74
C LEU A 131 -13.07 -17.42 -6.35
N ASN A 132 -13.09 -16.38 -5.50
CA ASN A 132 -12.59 -16.48 -4.14
C ASN A 132 -13.44 -17.43 -3.27
N VAL A 133 -14.77 -17.38 -3.41
CA VAL A 133 -15.66 -18.32 -2.70
C VAL A 133 -15.42 -19.76 -3.13
N ALA A 134 -15.31 -20.02 -4.44
CA ALA A 134 -14.99 -21.34 -4.96
C ALA A 134 -13.62 -21.83 -4.50
N GLN A 135 -12.63 -20.95 -4.45
CA GLN A 135 -11.28 -21.25 -3.96
C GLN A 135 -11.29 -21.65 -2.48
N VAL A 136 -12.00 -20.92 -1.61
CA VAL A 136 -12.13 -21.26 -0.18
C VAL A 136 -12.78 -22.63 -0.01
N ALA A 137 -13.90 -22.89 -0.70
CA ALA A 137 -14.57 -24.18 -0.64
C ALA A 137 -13.71 -25.35 -1.16
N ALA A 138 -12.92 -25.12 -2.23
CA ALA A 138 -11.97 -26.10 -2.74
C ALA A 138 -10.83 -26.36 -1.74
N LEU A 139 -10.28 -25.31 -1.11
CA LEU A 139 -9.23 -25.43 -0.09
C LEU A 139 -9.72 -26.20 1.15
N GLU A 140 -10.96 -25.97 1.59
CA GLU A 140 -11.56 -26.72 2.69
C GLU A 140 -11.66 -28.22 2.39
N ARG A 141 -12.07 -28.59 1.17
CA ARG A 141 -12.17 -29.99 0.74
C ARG A 141 -10.80 -30.62 0.55
N TYR A 142 -9.87 -29.91 -0.07
CA TYR A 142 -8.51 -30.36 -0.27
C TYR A 142 -7.80 -30.67 1.06
N ARG A 143 -7.96 -29.80 2.07
CA ARG A 143 -7.43 -30.05 3.42
C ARG A 143 -8.04 -31.26 4.13
N LYS A 144 -9.25 -31.67 3.73
CA LYS A 144 -9.92 -32.89 4.23
C LYS A 144 -9.50 -34.16 3.47
N GLY A 145 -8.63 -34.04 2.46
CA GLY A 145 -8.09 -35.16 1.69
C GLY A 145 -8.82 -35.46 0.37
N ASP A 146 -9.68 -34.55 -0.10
CA ASP A 146 -10.29 -34.65 -1.43
C ASP A 146 -9.29 -34.13 -2.49
N GLU A 147 -8.71 -35.02 -3.28
CA GLU A 147 -7.74 -34.66 -4.32
C GLU A 147 -8.41 -34.20 -5.64
N ASP A 148 -9.69 -34.53 -5.85
CA ASP A 148 -10.42 -34.22 -7.10
C ASP A 148 -10.64 -32.71 -7.28
N VAL A 149 -10.48 -31.92 -6.21
CA VAL A 149 -10.59 -30.45 -6.25
C VAL A 149 -9.29 -29.73 -6.61
N ALA A 150 -8.19 -30.45 -6.84
CA ALA A 150 -6.89 -29.86 -7.15
C ALA A 150 -6.93 -29.01 -8.44
N ASP A 151 -7.59 -29.50 -9.50
CA ASP A 151 -7.73 -28.75 -10.75
C ASP A 151 -8.57 -27.48 -10.58
N ALA A 152 -9.66 -27.57 -9.80
CA ALA A 152 -10.50 -26.42 -9.49
C ALA A 152 -9.70 -25.34 -8.73
N LEU A 153 -8.82 -25.74 -7.81
CA LEU A 153 -7.94 -24.84 -7.09
C LEU A 153 -6.91 -24.17 -8.00
N ILE A 154 -6.30 -24.93 -8.92
CA ILE A 154 -5.35 -24.37 -9.89
C ILE A 154 -6.04 -23.36 -10.81
N ILE A 155 -7.26 -23.65 -11.26
CA ILE A 155 -8.05 -22.74 -12.10
C ILE A 155 -8.43 -21.48 -11.32
N SER A 156 -8.87 -21.61 -10.06
CA SER A 156 -9.23 -20.45 -9.24
C SER A 156 -8.01 -19.56 -8.97
N MET A 157 -6.85 -20.14 -8.64
CA MET A 157 -5.59 -19.41 -8.46
C MET A 157 -5.19 -18.64 -9.73
N LYS A 158 -5.26 -19.29 -10.90
CA LYS A 158 -4.99 -18.63 -12.19
C LYS A 158 -5.98 -17.49 -12.46
N GLY A 159 -7.27 -17.70 -12.15
CA GLY A 159 -8.30 -16.69 -12.30
C GLY A 159 -8.07 -15.47 -11.40
N VAL A 160 -7.74 -15.70 -10.13
CA VAL A 160 -7.43 -14.63 -9.17
C VAL A 160 -6.18 -13.86 -9.60
N ALA A 161 -5.11 -14.57 -10.01
CA ALA A 161 -3.88 -13.94 -10.50
C ALA A 161 -4.14 -13.07 -11.76
N ALA A 162 -4.92 -13.58 -12.71
CA ALA A 162 -5.29 -12.84 -13.92
C ALA A 162 -6.17 -11.61 -13.62
N GLY A 163 -7.03 -11.69 -12.60
CA GLY A 163 -7.91 -10.58 -12.20
C GLY A 163 -7.22 -9.49 -11.38
N MET A 164 -6.25 -9.86 -10.52
CA MET A 164 -5.53 -8.89 -9.69
C MET A 164 -4.63 -7.96 -10.52
N GLN A 165 -3.98 -8.48 -11.57
CA GLN A 165 -3.04 -7.76 -12.47
C GLN A 165 -1.95 -6.95 -11.71
N ASN A 166 -0.91 -6.45 -12.41
CA ASN A 166 0.19 -5.59 -11.90
C ASN A 166 0.16 -5.27 -10.39
N THR A 167 0.66 -6.17 -9.56
CA THR A 167 0.70 -6.00 -8.09
C THR A 167 1.93 -5.21 -7.62
N GLY A 168 2.81 -4.82 -8.55
CA GLY A 168 4.03 -4.05 -8.35
C GLY A 168 4.90 -4.15 -9.59
#